data_AF-A0AB39N7V0-F1
#
_entry.id   AF-A0AB39N7V0-F1
#
_cell.length_a   1.000
_cell.length_b   1.000
_cell.length_c   1.000
_cell.angle_alpha   90.00
_cell.angle_beta   90.00
_cell.angle_gamma   90.00
#
_symmetry.space_group_name_H-M   'P 1'
#
loop_
_entity.id
_entity.type
_entity.pdbx_description
1 polymer ?
#
loop_
_entity_poly.entity_id
_entity_poly.type
_entity_poly.pdbx_seq_one_letter_code
_entity_poly.pdbx_strand_id
1 'polypeptide(L)' 'MPRIKLAHWVGDHKPGDEIEVSDVELTALKRDGRVAEVVEAPARKPVVVAEATAEAEPAQPEPAGETGRKRR' A
#
# COMPACT_ATOMS: atom_id res chain seq x y z
N MET A 1 -10.26 20.41 -6.05
CA MET A 1 -10.86 19.21 -5.43
C MET A 1 -10.28 18.02 -6.16
N PRO A 2 -9.75 16.98 -5.48
CA PRO A 2 -9.24 15.78 -6.16
C PRO A 2 -10.28 15.08 -7.02
N ARG A 3 -9.85 14.54 -8.17
CA ARG A 3 -10.64 13.58 -8.95
C ARG A 3 -10.07 12.18 -8.82
N ILE A 4 -10.93 11.21 -8.57
CA ILE A 4 -10.56 9.82 -8.40
C ILE A 4 -11.40 8.90 -9.25
N LYS A 5 -10.80 7.77 -9.62
CA LYS A 5 -11.46 6.62 -10.21
C LYS A 5 -11.76 5.61 -9.12
N LEU A 6 -13.00 5.13 -9.07
CA LEU A 6 -13.42 4.16 -8.07
C LEU A 6 -12.96 2.73 -8.42
N ALA A 7 -12.50 1.98 -7.43
CA ALA A 7 -12.21 0.54 -7.54
C ALA A 7 -13.45 -0.32 -7.29
N HIS A 8 -14.37 0.18 -6.47
CA HIS A 8 -15.58 -0.51 -6.03
C HIS A 8 -16.80 0.42 -6.11
N TRP A 9 -17.99 -0.15 -5.98
CA TRP A 9 -19.23 0.63 -5.93
C TRP A 9 -19.25 1.56 -4.70
N VAL A 10 -19.64 2.82 -4.91
CA VAL A 10 -19.83 3.83 -3.85
C VAL A 10 -21.14 4.57 -4.11
N GLY A 11 -22.17 4.26 -3.32
CA GLY A 11 -23.52 4.80 -3.56
C GLY A 11 -24.03 4.36 -4.94
N ASP A 12 -24.41 5.32 -5.77
CA ASP A 12 -24.85 5.12 -7.15
C ASP A 12 -23.69 5.06 -8.18
N HIS A 13 -22.46 5.24 -7.73
CA HIS A 13 -21.28 5.22 -8.60
C HIS A 13 -20.72 3.82 -8.74
N LYS A 14 -20.52 3.41 -10.00
CA LYS A 14 -19.94 2.12 -10.37
C LYS A 14 -18.41 2.13 -10.26
N PRO A 15 -17.76 0.96 -10.13
CA PRO A 15 -16.31 0.87 -10.29
C PRO A 15 -15.88 1.38 -11.67
N GLY A 16 -14.79 2.13 -11.70
CA GLY A 16 -14.26 2.81 -12.88
C GLY A 16 -14.86 4.18 -13.15
N ASP A 17 -15.89 4.61 -12.40
CA ASP A 17 -16.47 5.94 -12.48
C ASP A 17 -15.49 6.99 -11.89
N GLU A 18 -15.44 8.16 -12.52
CA GLU A 18 -14.58 9.27 -12.12
C GLU A 18 -15.39 10.32 -11.38
N ILE A 19 -15.12 10.49 -10.09
CA ILE A 19 -15.83 11.44 -9.23
C ILE A 19 -14.88 12.48 -8.64
N GLU A 20 -15.39 13.69 -8.47
CA GLU A 20 -14.70 14.77 -7.77
C GLU A 20 -15.07 14.71 -6.29
N VAL A 21 -14.05 14.62 -5.43
CA VAL A 21 -14.22 14.43 -3.98
C VAL A 21 -13.41 15.45 -3.22
N SER A 22 -13.79 15.71 -1.97
CA SER A 22 -13.01 16.53 -1.05
C SER A 22 -11.76 15.80 -0.55
N ASP A 23 -10.76 16.50 -0.01
CA ASP A 23 -9.53 15.87 0.54
C ASP A 23 -9.84 14.90 1.71
N VAL A 24 -10.87 15.23 2.49
CA VAL A 24 -11.39 14.40 3.58
C VAL A 24 -11.99 13.09 3.04
N GLU A 25 -12.80 13.19 1.98
CA GLU A 25 -13.43 12.05 1.33
C GLU A 25 -12.42 11.17 0.61
N LEU A 26 -11.45 11.78 -0.07
CA LEU A 26 -10.31 11.07 -0.66
C LEU A 26 -9.59 10.23 0.40
N THR A 27 -9.33 10.80 1.56
CA THR A 27 -8.65 10.10 2.66
C THR A 27 -9.48 8.93 3.18
N ALA A 28 -10.79 9.11 3.34
CA ALA A 28 -11.71 8.04 3.73
C ALA A 28 -11.73 6.92 2.67
N LEU A 29 -11.95 7.26 1.40
CA LEU A 29 -12.03 6.29 0.30
C LEU A 29 -10.71 5.53 0.09
N LYS A 30 -9.56 6.19 0.28
CA LYS A 30 -8.24 5.52 0.27
C LYS A 30 -8.10 4.55 1.44
N ARG A 31 -8.55 4.93 2.64
CA ARG A 31 -8.53 4.06 3.82
C ARG A 31 -9.42 2.83 3.64
N ASP A 32 -10.57 2.99 2.98
CA ASP A 32 -11.49 1.90 2.66
C ASP A 32 -11.06 1.06 1.44
N GLY A 33 -9.94 1.38 0.79
CA GLY A 33 -9.46 0.66 -0.40
C GLY A 33 -10.37 0.82 -1.64
N ARG A 34 -11.19 1.87 -1.69
CA ARG A 34 -12.18 2.10 -2.75
C ARG A 34 -11.69 2.95 -3.92
N VAL A 35 -10.46 3.46 -3.84
CA VAL A 35 -9.83 4.26 -4.90
C VAL A 35 -9.00 3.35 -5.78
N ALA A 36 -9.34 3.27 -7.08
CA ALA A 36 -8.53 2.59 -8.08
C ALA A 36 -7.35 3.46 -8.52
N GLU A 37 -7.62 4.73 -8.81
CA GLU A 37 -6.62 5.66 -9.32
C GLU A 37 -6.99 7.10 -8.93
N VAL A 38 -5.99 7.95 -8.69
CA VAL A 38 -6.20 9.38 -8.48
C VAL A 38 -5.87 10.09 -9.79
N VAL A 39 -6.91 10.52 -10.50
CA VAL A 39 -6.82 11.12 -11.84
C VAL A 39 -6.28 12.55 -11.75
N GLU A 40 -6.74 13.31 -10.75
CA GLU A 40 -6.23 14.65 -10.47
C GLU A 40 -5.94 14.75 -8.97
N ALA A 41 -4.66 14.63 -8.62
CA ALA A 41 -4.22 14.78 -7.24
C ALA A 41 -4.08 16.27 -6.89
N PRO A 42 -4.59 16.77 -5.75
CA PRO A 42 -4.04 17.99 -5.17
C PRO A 42 -2.55 17.73 -4.93
N ALA A 43 -1.69 18.71 -5.20
CA ALA A 43 -0.24 18.57 -5.14
C ALA A 43 0.26 18.11 -3.75
N ARG A 44 0.17 16.82 -3.46
CA ARG A 44 0.67 16.17 -2.26
C ARG A 44 1.32 14.85 -2.68
N LYS A 45 2.59 14.78 -2.31
CA LYS A 45 3.65 13.85 -2.70
C LYS A 45 3.19 12.39 -2.72
N PRO A 46 3.70 11.55 -3.64
CA PRO A 46 3.33 10.14 -3.72
C PRO A 46 3.83 9.43 -2.46
N VAL A 47 2.90 8.95 -1.63
CA VAL A 47 3.18 7.86 -0.70
C VAL A 47 3.08 6.59 -1.52
N VAL A 48 4.24 6.08 -1.94
CA VAL A 48 4.41 4.75 -2.51
C VAL A 48 4.00 3.76 -1.44
N VAL A 49 2.75 3.28 -1.48
CA VAL A 49 2.36 2.07 -0.76
C VAL A 49 2.82 0.92 -1.65
N ALA A 50 4.03 0.44 -1.40
CA ALA A 50 4.52 -0.80 -1.95
C ALA A 50 3.76 -1.96 -1.29
N GLU A 51 2.57 -2.29 -1.80
CA GLU A 51 2.04 -3.64 -1.66
C GLU A 51 2.80 -4.54 -2.63
N ALA A 52 4.00 -4.95 -2.21
CA ALA A 52 4.63 -6.17 -2.68
C ALA A 52 4.61 -7.14 -1.50
N THR A 53 3.51 -7.88 -1.40
CA THR A 53 3.44 -9.16 -0.71
C THR A 53 4.51 -10.06 -1.32
N ALA A 54 5.65 -10.17 -0.66
CA ALA A 54 6.61 -11.25 -0.83
C ALA A 54 7.12 -11.62 0.57
N GLU A 55 6.41 -12.60 1.14
CA GLU A 55 6.96 -13.71 1.89
C GLU A 55 8.06 -13.40 2.91
N ALA A 56 7.69 -13.56 4.18
CA ALA A 56 8.62 -13.64 5.28
C ALA A 56 9.63 -14.78 5.05
N GLU A 57 10.92 -14.43 4.95
CA GLU A 57 11.98 -15.31 5.44
C GLU A 57 12.67 -14.58 6.60
N PRO A 58 12.44 -14.96 7.86
CA PRO A 58 13.24 -14.45 8.96
C PRO A 58 14.66 -14.99 8.76
N ALA A 59 15.59 -14.10 8.43
CA ALA A 59 17.01 -14.37 8.55
C ALA A 59 17.29 -14.85 9.98
N GLN A 60 17.55 -16.16 10.15
CA GLN A 60 18.13 -16.67 11.38
C GLN A 60 19.59 -16.22 11.41
N PRO A 61 20.03 -15.41 12.39
CA PRO A 61 21.45 -15.32 12.67
C PRO A 61 21.85 -16.59 13.41
N GLU A 62 22.54 -17.52 12.76
CA GLU A 62 23.28 -18.52 13.53
C GLU A 62 24.45 -17.80 14.24
N PRO A 63 24.50 -17.84 15.58
CA PRO A 63 25.56 -17.19 16.33
C PRO A 63 26.87 -17.97 16.20
N ALA A 64 27.98 -17.24 16.10
CA ALA A 64 29.32 -17.78 16.19
C ALA A 64 29.49 -18.60 17.48
N GLY A 65 29.76 -19.90 17.31
CA GLY A 65 30.18 -20.81 18.37
C GLY A 65 31.66 -21.18 18.20
N GLU A 66 32.54 -20.38 18.81
CA GLU A 66 33.88 -20.80 19.17
C GLU A 66 33.80 -22.07 20.04
N THR A 67 34.58 -23.11 19.72
CA THR A 67 35.44 -23.90 20.63
C THR A 67 35.81 -25.26 20.01
N GLY A 68 37.09 -25.63 20.14
CA GLY A 68 37.75 -26.60 19.28
C GLY A 68 37.68 -28.07 19.65
N ARG A 69 38.38 -28.92 18.87
CA ARG A 69 38.91 -30.21 19.32
C ARG A 69 39.98 -30.78 18.37
N LYS A 70 41.19 -30.85 18.92
CA LYS A 70 42.30 -31.81 18.71
C LYS A 70 42.16 -32.92 17.64
N ARG A 71 43.32 -33.12 16.98
CA ARG A 71 43.98 -34.38 16.58
C ARG A 71 43.38 -35.17 15.40
N ARG A 72 44.12 -35.17 14.27
CA ARG A 72 44.84 -36.37 13.81
C ARG A 72 46.02 -35.97 12.93
#